data_AF-A0A918QBB0-F1
#
_entry.id   AF-A0A918QBB0-F1
#
_cell.length_a   1.000
_cell.length_b   1.000
_cell.length_c   1.000
_cell.angle_alpha   90.00
_cell.angle_beta   90.00
_cell.angle_gamma   90.00
#
_symmetry.space_group_name_H-M   'P 1'
#
loop_
_entity.id
_entity.type
_entity.pdbx_description
1 polymer ?
#
loop_
_entity_poly.entity_id
_entity_poly.type
_entity_poly.pdbx_seq_one_letter_code
_entity_poly.pdbx_strand_id
1 'polypeptide(L)'
;MDERENTAAGRTVAGFGVDDILRQRYVTVPAAGRQVSLSFEDADRETVEALLPQARAVLAAFARLSEEGTAFLWAWGAEGDESAEEAAGFLASMNPTTVVIGPSGAFALHYEEVGEEHFLDGYWPAVHFTAGLTPEKVTVEA
;
A
#
# COMPACT_ATOMS: atom_id res chain seq x y z
N MET A 1 41.57 23.54 -7.63
CA MET A 1 40.27 23.90 -8.25
C MET A 1 39.36 22.73 -7.96
N ASP A 2 38.95 22.62 -6.71
CA ASP A 2 37.73 23.23 -6.13
C ASP A 2 36.53 22.32 -6.37
N GLU A 3 36.17 21.67 -5.27
CA GLU A 3 34.92 21.02 -4.91
C GLU A 3 33.70 21.49 -5.72
N ARG A 4 32.92 20.53 -6.24
CA ARG A 4 31.49 20.38 -5.87
C ARG A 4 31.09 18.91 -5.95
N GLU A 5 31.19 18.22 -4.83
CA GLU A 5 30.16 17.25 -4.44
C GLU A 5 28.81 17.96 -4.54
N ASN A 6 28.06 17.73 -5.62
CA ASN A 6 26.69 18.23 -5.70
C ASN A 6 25.77 17.15 -5.15
N THR A 7 25.57 17.25 -3.85
CA THR A 7 24.61 16.57 -2.98
C THR A 7 23.24 16.37 -3.67
N ALA A 8 23.06 15.23 -4.33
CA ALA A 8 21.77 14.71 -4.75
C ALA A 8 21.55 13.30 -4.18
N ALA A 9 21.96 13.08 -2.92
CA ALA A 9 21.46 11.98 -2.08
C ALA A 9 20.00 12.27 -1.65
N GLY A 10 19.19 12.75 -2.60
CA GLY A 10 17.81 13.13 -2.42
C GLY A 10 16.97 11.88 -2.24
N ARG A 11 16.86 11.45 -0.98
CA ARG A 11 15.72 10.76 -0.38
C ARG A 11 14.85 10.02 -1.43
N THR A 12 15.22 8.81 -1.81
CA THR A 12 14.48 8.02 -2.81
C THR A 12 13.65 6.91 -2.18
N VAL A 13 12.54 6.52 -2.83
CA VAL A 13 11.83 5.26 -2.55
C VAL A 13 11.96 4.37 -3.78
N ALA A 14 12.55 3.18 -3.59
CA ALA A 14 12.72 2.17 -4.66
C ALA A 14 13.30 2.72 -5.99
N GLY A 15 14.12 3.77 -5.93
CA GLY A 15 14.75 4.40 -7.10
C GLY A 15 14.08 5.67 -7.63
N PHE A 16 12.91 6.07 -7.10
CA PHE A 16 12.23 7.32 -7.46
C PHE A 16 12.55 8.45 -6.49
N GLY A 17 12.75 9.66 -7.01
CA GLY A 17 12.96 10.85 -6.21
C GLY A 17 11.65 11.47 -5.72
N VAL A 18 11.75 12.32 -4.70
CA VAL A 18 10.62 13.13 -4.19
C VAL A 18 9.95 13.93 -5.31
N ASP A 19 10.74 14.47 -6.25
CA ASP A 19 10.23 15.24 -7.37
C ASP A 19 9.34 14.42 -8.31
N ASP A 20 9.66 13.14 -8.50
CA ASP A 20 8.85 12.24 -9.32
C ASP A 20 7.50 11.98 -8.65
N ILE A 21 7.52 11.72 -7.35
CA ILE A 21 6.33 11.48 -6.53
C ILE A 21 5.40 12.70 -6.57
N LEU A 22 5.93 13.90 -6.31
CA LEU A 22 5.13 15.13 -6.31
C LEU A 22 4.56 15.46 -7.70
N ARG A 23 5.29 15.18 -8.77
CA ARG A 23 4.84 15.47 -10.14
C ARG A 23 3.76 14.49 -10.60
N GLN A 24 3.93 13.20 -10.31
CA GLN A 24 3.07 12.14 -10.82
C GLN A 24 1.92 11.78 -9.87
N ARG A 25 1.96 12.31 -8.63
CA ARG A 25 1.04 12.00 -7.50
C ARG A 25 1.12 10.55 -6.99
N TYR A 26 1.57 9.64 -7.84
CA TYR A 26 1.93 8.28 -7.48
C TYR A 26 3.15 7.83 -8.30
N VAL A 27 3.84 6.80 -7.82
CA VAL A 27 4.90 6.09 -8.54
C VAL A 27 4.63 4.60 -8.49
N THR A 28 5.04 3.87 -9.52
CA THR A 28 4.94 2.40 -9.51
C THR A 28 6.28 1.80 -9.10
N VAL A 29 6.27 0.96 -8.06
CA VAL A 29 7.46 0.38 -7.46
C VAL A 29 7.36 -1.15 -7.40
N PRO A 30 8.46 -1.89 -7.64
CA PRO A 30 8.47 -3.32 -7.42
C PRO A 30 8.46 -3.63 -5.92
N ALA A 31 7.52 -4.46 -5.47
CA ALA A 31 7.47 -5.00 -4.11
C ALA A 31 6.92 -6.44 -4.14
N ALA A 32 7.52 -7.36 -3.39
CA ALA A 32 7.10 -8.77 -3.33
C ALA A 32 6.81 -9.43 -4.71
N GLY A 33 7.65 -9.13 -5.72
CA GLY A 33 7.52 -9.70 -7.07
C GLY A 33 6.40 -9.08 -7.94
N ARG A 34 5.72 -8.02 -7.49
CA ARG A 34 4.68 -7.30 -8.24
C ARG A 34 4.97 -5.81 -8.37
N GLN A 35 4.26 -5.15 -9.27
CA GLN A 35 4.25 -3.69 -9.37
C GLN A 35 3.16 -3.14 -8.45
N VAL A 36 3.50 -2.19 -7.60
CA VAL A 36 2.60 -1.57 -6.63
C VAL A 36 2.59 -0.07 -6.86
N SER A 37 1.41 0.53 -6.92
CA SER A 37 1.27 1.98 -6.92
C SER A 37 1.51 2.52 -5.51
N LEU A 38 2.41 3.49 -5.36
CA LEU A 38 2.67 4.19 -4.11
C LEU A 38 2.30 5.66 -4.27
N SER A 39 1.47 6.17 -3.37
CA SER A 39 1.13 7.59 -3.28
C SER A 39 1.15 8.09 -1.83
N PHE A 40 1.12 9.40 -1.67
CA PHE A 40 1.06 10.08 -0.38
C PHE A 40 -0.17 10.98 -0.36
N GLU A 41 -1.01 10.83 0.66
CA GLU A 41 -2.24 11.60 0.81
C GLU A 41 -1.92 13.04 1.24
N ASP A 42 -2.41 14.02 0.48
CA ASP A 42 -2.31 15.47 0.77
C ASP A 42 -0.92 15.94 1.24
N ALA A 43 0.15 15.32 0.73
CA ALA A 43 1.50 15.55 1.19
C ALA A 43 2.23 16.59 0.33
N ASP A 44 2.81 17.59 0.99
CA ASP A 44 3.81 18.46 0.38
C ASP A 44 5.20 17.81 0.35
N ARG A 45 6.20 18.52 -0.19
CA ARG A 45 7.58 18.02 -0.28
C ARG A 45 8.14 17.60 1.07
N GLU A 46 7.99 18.44 2.09
CA GLU A 46 8.56 18.21 3.41
C GLU A 46 7.94 16.96 4.04
N THR A 47 6.61 16.83 3.90
CA THR A 47 5.84 15.68 4.36
C THR A 47 6.26 14.40 3.65
N VAL A 48 6.35 14.41 2.31
CA VAL A 48 6.84 13.26 1.54
C VAL A 48 8.22 12.87 2.03
N GLU A 49 9.15 13.82 2.11
CA GLU A 49 10.53 13.59 2.54
C GLU A 49 10.65 12.96 3.92
N ALA A 50 9.82 13.41 4.87
CA ALA A 50 9.74 12.85 6.21
C ALA A 50 9.16 11.43 6.24
N LEU A 51 8.25 11.11 5.31
CA LEU A 51 7.55 9.81 5.23
C LEU A 51 8.27 8.78 4.35
N LEU A 52 9.31 9.14 3.58
CA LEU A 52 10.03 8.16 2.77
C LEU A 52 10.62 6.98 3.57
N PRO A 53 11.16 7.14 4.80
CA PRO A 53 11.55 5.99 5.61
C PRO A 53 10.39 5.03 5.88
N GLN A 54 9.20 5.57 6.16
CA GLN A 54 7.99 4.78 6.38
C GLN A 54 7.56 4.06 5.10
N ALA A 55 7.51 4.76 3.96
CA ALA A 55 7.19 4.14 2.68
C ALA A 55 8.16 2.99 2.34
N ARG A 56 9.47 3.15 2.61
CA ARG A 56 10.45 2.06 2.45
C ARG A 56 10.17 0.89 3.38
N ALA A 57 9.79 1.14 4.64
CA ALA A 57 9.45 0.08 5.58
C ALA A 57 8.20 -0.70 5.13
N VAL A 58 7.15 0.00 4.67
CA VAL A 58 5.94 -0.61 4.12
C VAL A 58 6.27 -1.48 2.91
N LEU A 59 7.03 -0.97 1.94
CA LEU A 59 7.41 -1.74 0.74
C LEU A 59 8.29 -2.95 1.07
N ALA A 60 9.21 -2.83 2.02
CA ALA A 60 10.05 -3.94 2.47
C ALA A 60 9.21 -5.04 3.16
N ALA A 61 8.16 -4.64 3.88
CA ALA A 61 7.23 -5.55 4.56
C ALA A 61 6.05 -6.00 3.67
N PHE A 62 6.01 -5.59 2.40
CA PHE A 62 4.79 -5.69 1.58
C PHE A 62 4.25 -7.12 1.44
N ALA A 63 5.11 -8.13 1.33
CA ALA A 63 4.67 -9.53 1.27
C ALA A 63 3.86 -9.94 2.52
N ARG A 64 4.41 -9.65 3.70
CA ARG A 64 3.74 -9.90 4.99
C ARG A 64 2.45 -9.09 5.11
N LEU A 65 2.51 -7.80 4.75
CA LEU A 65 1.35 -6.90 4.82
C LEU A 65 0.22 -7.33 3.88
N SER A 66 0.56 -7.87 2.71
CA SER A 66 -0.41 -8.47 1.78
C SER A 66 -1.12 -9.66 2.42
N GLU A 67 -0.38 -10.58 3.04
CA GLU A 67 -0.96 -11.76 3.71
C GLU A 67 -1.84 -11.34 4.90
N GLU A 68 -1.31 -10.50 5.79
CA GLU A 68 -2.02 -10.03 6.99
C GLU A 68 -3.25 -9.20 6.64
N GLY A 69 -3.14 -8.31 5.66
CA GLY A 69 -4.25 -7.47 5.23
C GLY A 69 -5.35 -8.28 4.55
N THR A 70 -5.01 -9.26 3.72
CA THR A 70 -6.02 -10.14 3.09
C THR A 70 -6.73 -11.00 4.14
N ALA A 71 -6.00 -11.55 5.11
CA ALA A 71 -6.59 -12.28 6.22
C ALA A 71 -7.48 -11.39 7.11
N PHE A 72 -7.07 -10.15 7.36
CA PHE A 72 -7.87 -9.17 8.10
C PHE A 72 -9.16 -8.80 7.35
N LEU A 73 -9.07 -8.61 6.04
CA LEU A 73 -10.21 -8.32 5.19
C LEU A 73 -11.22 -9.48 5.17
N TRP A 74 -10.75 -10.72 5.05
CA TRP A 74 -11.59 -11.90 5.18
C TRP A 74 -12.31 -11.93 6.54
N ALA A 75 -11.56 -11.77 7.64
CA ALA A 75 -12.13 -11.80 8.98
C ALA A 75 -13.13 -10.66 9.26
N TRP A 76 -13.02 -9.54 8.53
CA TRP A 76 -13.98 -8.44 8.61
C TRP A 76 -15.28 -8.73 7.87
N GLY A 77 -15.22 -9.43 6.73
CA GLY A 77 -16.38 -9.72 5.88
C GLY A 77 -17.09 -11.04 6.16
N ALA A 78 -16.37 -12.03 6.70
CA ALA A 78 -16.89 -13.38 6.90
C ALA A 78 -17.91 -13.47 8.04
N GLU A 79 -18.95 -14.28 7.86
CA GLU A 79 -20.01 -14.55 8.84
C GLU A 79 -19.67 -15.75 9.74
N GLY A 80 -18.70 -16.58 9.34
CA GLY A 80 -18.15 -17.70 10.11
C GLY A 80 -18.79 -19.06 9.79
N ASP A 81 -19.69 -19.12 8.81
CA ASP A 81 -20.26 -20.36 8.27
C ASP A 81 -19.60 -20.79 6.94
N GLU A 82 -18.71 -19.96 6.40
CA GLU A 82 -17.95 -20.25 5.19
C GLU A 82 -16.98 -21.42 5.40
N SER A 83 -16.82 -22.21 4.35
CA SER A 83 -15.89 -23.33 4.30
C SER A 83 -14.44 -22.85 4.19
N ALA A 84 -13.52 -23.77 4.51
CA ALA A 84 -12.09 -23.53 4.30
C ALA A 84 -11.73 -23.33 2.81
N GLU A 85 -12.54 -23.86 1.89
CA GLU A 85 -12.35 -23.69 0.45
C GLU A 85 -12.76 -22.27 0.00
N GLU A 86 -13.88 -21.75 0.50
CA GLU A 86 -14.30 -20.36 0.27
C GLU A 86 -13.29 -19.37 0.83
N ALA A 87 -12.79 -19.61 2.05
CA ALA A 87 -11.72 -18.80 2.61
C ALA A 87 -10.45 -18.83 1.74
N ALA A 88 -10.04 -20.02 1.29
CA ALA A 88 -8.86 -20.15 0.43
C ALA A 88 -9.05 -19.47 -0.94
N GLY A 89 -10.26 -19.54 -1.51
CA GLY A 89 -10.64 -18.86 -2.75
C GLY A 89 -10.53 -17.35 -2.61
N PHE A 90 -11.13 -16.78 -1.57
CA PHE A 90 -11.05 -15.35 -1.26
C PHE A 90 -9.60 -14.87 -1.08
N LEU A 91 -8.81 -15.59 -0.28
CA LEU A 91 -7.41 -15.22 -0.06
C LEU A 91 -6.57 -15.25 -1.34
N ALA A 92 -6.97 -16.06 -2.33
CA ALA A 92 -6.30 -16.16 -3.63
C ALA A 92 -6.78 -15.13 -4.67
N SER A 93 -8.02 -14.65 -4.57
CA SER A 93 -8.60 -13.65 -5.49
C SER A 93 -8.15 -12.23 -5.16
N MET A 94 -7.87 -11.94 -3.88
CA MET A 94 -7.58 -10.59 -3.42
C MET A 94 -6.11 -10.19 -3.58
N ASN A 95 -5.87 -9.09 -4.30
CA ASN A 95 -4.53 -8.60 -4.62
C ASN A 95 -4.37 -7.13 -4.22
N PRO A 96 -3.50 -6.80 -3.26
CA PRO A 96 -3.18 -5.41 -2.98
C PRO A 96 -2.36 -4.83 -4.14
N THR A 97 -2.84 -3.72 -4.70
CA THR A 97 -2.22 -3.04 -5.87
C THR A 97 -1.74 -1.64 -5.55
N THR A 98 -2.31 -0.99 -4.52
CA THR A 98 -1.99 0.40 -4.18
C THR A 98 -1.71 0.57 -2.69
N VAL A 99 -0.64 1.31 -2.39
CA VAL A 99 -0.27 1.80 -1.06
C VAL A 99 -0.49 3.31 -1.04
N VAL A 100 -1.29 3.78 -0.09
CA VAL A 100 -1.48 5.22 0.16
C VAL A 100 -0.95 5.53 1.55
N ILE A 101 0.13 6.31 1.64
CA ILE A 101 0.70 6.74 2.92
C ILE A 101 0.02 8.04 3.36
N GLY A 102 -0.61 8.02 4.53
CA GLY A 102 -1.19 9.21 5.15
C GLY A 102 -0.14 10.07 5.88
N PRO A 103 -0.48 11.32 6.25
CA PRO A 103 0.45 12.28 6.84
C PRO A 103 1.01 11.85 8.21
N SER A 104 0.33 10.93 8.92
CA SER A 104 0.81 10.36 10.19
C SER A 104 1.75 9.16 10.02
N GLY A 105 1.95 8.68 8.79
CA GLY A 105 2.67 7.44 8.49
C GLY A 105 1.80 6.17 8.59
N ALA A 106 0.56 6.29 9.05
CA ALA A 106 -0.48 5.28 8.79
C ALA A 106 -0.71 5.17 7.28
N PHE A 107 -1.23 4.04 6.81
CA PHE A 107 -1.39 3.80 5.38
C PHE A 107 -2.54 2.86 5.07
N ALA A 108 -3.06 2.97 3.85
CA ALA A 108 -4.05 2.04 3.31
C ALA A 108 -3.42 1.15 2.24
N LEU A 109 -3.81 -0.12 2.23
CA LEU A 109 -3.62 -1.04 1.10
C LEU A 109 -4.95 -1.18 0.38
N HIS A 110 -5.03 -0.78 -0.88
CA HIS A 110 -6.21 -1.00 -1.72
C HIS A 110 -6.02 -2.29 -2.50
N TYR A 111 -7.10 -3.04 -2.60
CA TYR A 111 -7.13 -4.34 -3.23
C TYR A 111 -7.93 -4.30 -4.52
N GLU A 112 -7.43 -5.03 -5.49
CA GLU A 112 -8.20 -5.48 -6.63
C GLU A 112 -8.57 -6.94 -6.42
N GLU A 113 -9.77 -7.29 -6.86
CA GLU A 113 -10.23 -8.65 -6.88
C GLU A 113 -9.99 -9.25 -8.27
N VAL A 114 -9.50 -10.48 -8.31
CA VAL A 114 -9.26 -11.22 -9.55
C VAL A 114 -10.12 -12.48 -9.55
N GLY A 115 -11.06 -12.56 -10.49
CA GLY A 115 -11.85 -13.76 -10.73
C GLY A 115 -13.30 -13.60 -10.30
N GLU A 116 -13.62 -14.07 -9.10
CA GLU A 116 -14.96 -13.91 -8.51
C GLU A 116 -15.22 -12.45 -8.10
N GLU A 117 -16.48 -12.09 -7.86
CA GLU A 117 -16.88 -10.74 -7.42
C GLU A 117 -17.46 -10.84 -6.01
N HIS A 118 -16.62 -10.67 -4.99
CA HIS A 118 -17.00 -10.50 -3.60
C HIS A 118 -17.43 -9.05 -3.33
N PHE A 119 -16.98 -8.09 -4.16
CA PHE A 119 -17.36 -6.68 -4.08
C PHE A 119 -18.20 -6.24 -5.27
N LEU A 120 -19.10 -5.27 -5.04
CA LEU A 120 -19.91 -4.70 -6.11
C LEU A 120 -19.05 -3.99 -7.15
N ASP A 121 -19.51 -3.99 -8.41
CA ASP A 121 -18.85 -3.24 -9.49
C ASP A 121 -18.59 -1.78 -9.11
N GLY A 122 -17.34 -1.35 -9.33
CA GLY A 122 -16.88 -0.02 -9.00
C GLY A 122 -16.56 0.19 -7.53
N TYR A 123 -16.73 -0.83 -6.67
CA TYR A 123 -16.32 -0.79 -5.28
C TYR A 123 -15.04 -1.59 -5.07
N TRP A 124 -14.07 -1.03 -4.36
CA TRP A 124 -12.84 -1.73 -3.98
C TRP A 124 -12.58 -1.62 -2.49
N PRO A 125 -12.15 -2.70 -1.82
CA PRO A 125 -11.82 -2.64 -0.41
C PRO A 125 -10.41 -2.09 -0.19
N ALA A 126 -10.24 -1.43 0.94
CA ALA A 126 -8.95 -1.02 1.46
C ALA A 126 -8.80 -1.44 2.91
N VAL A 127 -7.61 -1.95 3.26
CA VAL A 127 -7.23 -2.25 4.64
C VAL A 127 -6.31 -1.13 5.12
N HIS A 128 -6.73 -0.46 6.19
CA HIS A 128 -5.98 0.59 6.86
C HIS A 128 -5.07 -0.03 7.91
N PHE A 129 -3.83 0.43 7.93
CA PHE A 129 -2.77 0.03 8.84
C PHE A 129 -2.28 1.25 9.61
N THR A 130 -1.97 1.02 10.88
CA THR A 130 -1.23 1.98 11.69
C THR A 130 0.19 2.19 11.12
N ALA A 131 0.86 3.27 11.53
CA ALA A 131 2.29 3.46 11.22
C ALA A 131 3.18 2.31 11.74
N GLY A 132 2.70 1.55 12.74
CA GLY A 132 3.35 0.36 13.29
C GLY A 132 3.18 -0.91 12.45
N LEU A 133 2.61 -0.82 11.25
CA LEU A 133 2.40 -1.94 10.32
C LEU A 133 1.41 -3.00 10.81
N THR A 134 0.40 -2.57 11.57
CA THR A 134 -0.69 -3.41 12.11
C THR A 134 -2.01 -3.00 11.46
N PRO A 135 -2.81 -3.95 10.91
CA PRO A 135 -4.12 -3.64 10.34
C PRO A 135 -5.09 -3.19 11.44
N GLU A 136 -5.93 -2.18 11.14
CA GLU A 136 -6.85 -1.59 12.11
C GLU A 136 -8.30 -1.50 11.62
N LYS A 137 -8.53 -1.31 10.32
CA LYS A 137 -9.85 -1.02 9.77
C LYS A 137 -9.95 -1.44 8.30
N VAL A 138 -11.15 -1.81 7.87
CA VAL A 138 -11.52 -1.94 6.45
C VAL A 138 -12.41 -0.77 6.03
N THR A 139 -12.21 -0.26 4.82
CA THR A 139 -13.17 0.58 4.10
C THR A 139 -13.48 -0.05 2.75
N VAL A 140 -14.67 0.26 2.23
CA VAL A 140 -15.03 -0.04 0.84
C VAL A 140 -15.30 1.30 0.17
N GLU A 141 -14.59 1.58 -0.91
CA GLU A 141 -14.61 2.85 -1.64
C GLU A 141 -15.36 2.70 -2.96
N ALA A 142 -15.78 3.80 -3.56
CA ALA A 142 -16.53 3.88 -4.83
C ALA A 142 -16.15 5.13 -5.63
#